data_AF-A0A6N4RG13-F1
#
_entry.id   AF-A0A6N4RG13-F1
#
_cell.length_a   1.000
_cell.length_b   1.000
_cell.length_c   1.000
_cell.angle_alpha   90.00
_cell.angle_beta   90.00
_cell.angle_gamma   90.00
#
_symmetry.space_group_name_H-M   'P 1'
#
loop_
_entity.id
_entity.type
_entity.pdbx_description
1 polymer ?
#
loop_
_entity_poly.entity_id
_entity_poly.type
_entity_poly.pdbx_seq_one_letter_code
_entity_poly.pdbx_strand_id
1 'polypeptide(L)'
;MQAQLRDEGFLMTTVEDVVNWARAGSLWPMTFGLACCAVEMMHSAASRYDLDRFGTMFRPSPRQSDLMIVAGTLTNKMAPALRKLYDQMPEPRYVISMGSCANGGGYYHYSYAVVRGCDRIVPVDIYVPGCPPTAEALVYGILQLQKKIKRQPVFVQRPDEAPYAYAPGEPRPYSKDEMHIG
;
A
#
# COMPACT_ATOMS: atom_id res chain seq x y z
N MET A 1 34.00 -2.12 -26.63
CA MET A 1 33.10 -1.13 -26.00
C MET A 1 31.62 -1.51 -26.10
N GLN A 2 31.03 -1.81 -27.27
CA GLN A 2 29.60 -2.24 -27.34
C GLN A 2 29.31 -3.64 -26.75
N ALA A 3 30.29 -4.57 -26.79
CA ALA A 3 30.15 -5.90 -26.17
C ALA A 3 30.20 -5.85 -24.62
N GLN A 4 31.07 -5.00 -24.06
CA GLN A 4 31.19 -4.81 -22.61
C GLN A 4 29.93 -4.20 -21.99
N LEU A 5 29.29 -3.24 -22.68
CA LEU A 5 27.99 -2.68 -22.26
C LEU A 5 26.85 -3.71 -22.35
N ARG A 6 26.98 -4.73 -23.21
CA ARG A 6 26.01 -5.81 -23.37
C ARG A 6 26.13 -6.86 -22.26
N ASP A 7 27.35 -7.24 -21.89
CA ASP A 7 27.61 -8.14 -20.76
C ASP A 7 27.31 -7.46 -19.41
N GLU A 8 27.67 -6.18 -19.25
CA GLU A 8 27.27 -5.40 -18.06
C GLU A 8 25.75 -5.21 -18.01
N GLY A 9 25.10 -4.93 -19.15
CA GLY A 9 23.64 -4.83 -19.22
C GLY A 9 22.94 -6.14 -18.86
N PHE A 10 23.43 -7.28 -19.37
CA PHE A 10 22.90 -8.60 -19.06
C PHE A 10 23.10 -8.96 -17.57
N LEU A 11 24.31 -8.71 -17.04
CA LEU A 11 24.60 -8.93 -15.62
C LEU A 11 23.69 -8.07 -14.72
N MET A 12 23.52 -6.78 -15.03
CA MET A 12 22.65 -5.90 -14.26
C MET A 12 21.20 -6.36 -14.30
N THR A 13 20.67 -6.75 -15.46
CA THR A 13 19.30 -7.29 -15.54
C THR A 13 19.12 -8.56 -14.71
N THR A 14 20.10 -9.47 -14.72
CA THR A 14 20.01 -10.70 -13.92
C THR A 14 20.03 -10.43 -12.41
N VAL A 15 20.80 -9.44 -11.95
CA VAL A 15 20.80 -9.02 -10.54
C VAL A 15 19.48 -8.36 -10.16
N GLU A 16 18.95 -7.49 -11.03
CA GLU A 16 17.65 -6.84 -10.81
C GLU A 16 16.52 -7.86 -10.69
N ASP A 17 16.50 -8.87 -11.56
CA ASP A 17 15.52 -9.94 -11.54
C ASP A 17 15.56 -10.74 -10.23
N VAL A 18 16.75 -11.04 -9.71
CA VAL A 18 16.92 -11.75 -8.43
C VAL A 18 16.43 -10.89 -7.26
N VAL A 19 16.78 -9.60 -7.22
CA VAL A 19 16.34 -8.68 -6.16
C VAL A 19 14.83 -8.51 -6.18
N ASN A 20 14.24 -8.33 -7.36
CA ASN A 20 12.80 -8.19 -7.51
C ASN A 20 12.05 -9.49 -7.22
N TRP A 21 12.63 -10.64 -7.56
CA TRP A 21 12.10 -11.94 -7.18
C TRP A 21 12.07 -12.10 -5.66
N ALA A 22 13.16 -11.72 -4.97
CA ALA A 22 13.22 -11.76 -3.51
C ALA A 22 12.17 -10.84 -2.87
N ARG A 23 12.10 -9.57 -3.31
CA ARG A 23 11.11 -8.59 -2.80
C ARG A 23 9.67 -9.05 -3.04
N ALA A 24 9.35 -9.53 -4.25
CA ALA A 24 8.01 -10.00 -4.57
C ALA A 24 7.65 -11.32 -3.86
N GLY A 25 8.64 -12.14 -3.53
CA GLY A 25 8.47 -13.43 -2.87
C GLY A 25 8.34 -13.38 -1.35
N SER A 26 8.61 -12.25 -0.71
CA SER A 26 8.60 -12.11 0.75
C SER A 26 8.00 -10.78 1.23
N LEU A 27 6.76 -10.50 0.85
CA LEU A 27 6.06 -9.29 1.28
C LEU A 27 5.56 -9.44 2.72
N TRP A 28 5.82 -8.47 3.58
CA TRP A 28 5.35 -8.44 4.96
C TRP A 28 4.31 -7.33 5.14
N PRO A 29 3.02 -7.62 4.94
CA PRO A 29 1.97 -6.65 5.16
C PRO A 29 1.84 -6.29 6.64
N MET A 30 1.83 -4.99 6.91
CA MET A 30 1.15 -4.43 8.05
C MET A 30 -0.32 -4.19 7.71
N THR A 31 -1.19 -4.65 8.60
CA THR A 31 -2.62 -4.50 8.45
C THR A 31 -3.08 -3.24 9.14
N PHE A 32 -3.80 -2.39 8.39
CA PHE A 32 -4.49 -1.26 8.97
C PHE A 32 -6.00 -1.55 8.93
N GLY A 33 -6.44 -2.41 9.85
CA GLY A 33 -7.83 -2.82 10.00
C GLY A 33 -8.68 -1.71 10.61
N LEU A 34 -9.32 -0.90 9.77
CA LEU A 34 -10.09 0.28 10.20
C LEU A 34 -11.59 0.00 10.38
N ALA A 35 -12.15 -0.85 9.53
CA ALA A 35 -13.59 -1.09 9.48
C ALA A 35 -13.89 -2.53 9.00
N CYS A 36 -15.03 -2.72 8.33
CA CYS A 36 -15.52 -4.02 7.87
C CYS A 36 -14.54 -4.81 6.97
N CYS A 37 -13.68 -4.14 6.19
CA CYS A 37 -12.68 -4.80 5.35
C CYS A 37 -11.60 -5.54 6.15
N ALA A 38 -11.43 -5.21 7.44
CA ALA A 38 -10.48 -5.90 8.31
C ALA A 38 -10.83 -7.39 8.49
N VAL A 39 -12.12 -7.73 8.56
CA VAL A 39 -12.57 -9.12 8.72
C VAL A 39 -12.24 -9.92 7.47
N GLU A 40 -12.47 -9.35 6.28
CA GLU A 40 -12.13 -10.07 5.06
C GLU A 40 -10.62 -10.23 4.86
N MET A 41 -9.84 -9.25 5.30
CA MET A 41 -8.40 -9.38 5.36
C MET A 41 -7.97 -10.50 6.33
N MET A 42 -8.63 -10.67 7.47
CA MET A 42 -8.40 -11.84 8.34
C MET A 42 -8.80 -13.16 7.64
N HIS A 43 -9.89 -13.17 6.87
CA HIS A 43 -10.26 -14.34 6.07
C HIS A 43 -9.20 -14.71 5.02
N SER A 44 -8.53 -13.72 4.41
CA SER A 44 -7.41 -14.00 3.49
C SER A 44 -6.22 -14.66 4.19
N ALA A 45 -6.04 -14.42 5.50
CA ALA A 45 -5.05 -15.08 6.33
C ALA A 45 -5.50 -16.47 6.84
N ALA A 46 -6.79 -16.78 6.75
CA ALA A 46 -7.35 -18.02 7.29
C ALA A 46 -6.96 -19.22 6.41
N SER A 47 -7.07 -20.42 7.00
CA SER A 47 -6.64 -21.70 6.40
C SER A 47 -7.17 -22.00 5.01
N ARG A 48 -8.30 -21.40 4.60
CA ARG A 48 -8.87 -21.59 3.27
C ARG A 48 -8.03 -20.93 2.16
N TYR A 49 -7.49 -19.74 2.42
CA TYR A 49 -6.76 -18.97 1.41
C TYR A 49 -5.27 -18.89 1.69
N ASP A 50 -4.88 -18.90 2.97
CA ASP A 50 -3.52 -18.97 3.48
C ASP A 50 -2.53 -18.06 2.73
N LEU A 51 -2.56 -16.76 3.06
CA LEU A 51 -1.64 -15.77 2.49
C LEU A 51 -0.15 -16.11 2.72
N ASP A 52 0.18 -16.86 3.78
CA ASP A 52 1.56 -17.22 4.09
C ASP A 52 2.20 -18.08 2.99
N ARG A 53 1.38 -18.88 2.28
CA ARG A 53 1.82 -19.66 1.11
C ARG A 53 2.44 -18.81 0.00
N PHE A 54 2.04 -17.55 -0.11
CA PHE A 54 2.58 -16.61 -1.11
C PHE A 54 3.78 -15.81 -0.57
N GLY A 55 4.34 -16.21 0.56
CA GLY A 55 5.40 -15.48 1.28
C GLY A 55 4.88 -14.19 1.90
N THR A 56 3.56 -14.09 2.11
CA THR A 56 2.90 -12.89 2.62
C THR A 56 2.50 -13.07 4.09
N MET A 57 3.34 -12.58 5.00
CA MET A 57 3.14 -12.77 6.44
C MET A 57 2.83 -11.46 7.15
N PHE A 58 1.77 -11.45 7.97
CA PHE A 58 1.37 -10.25 8.69
C PHE A 58 2.37 -9.87 9.79
N ARG A 59 2.92 -8.66 9.71
CA ARG A 59 3.79 -8.07 10.73
C ARG A 59 3.15 -6.81 11.29
N PRO A 60 2.90 -6.74 12.61
CA PRO A 60 2.20 -5.60 13.22
C PRO A 60 3.07 -4.34 13.33
N SER A 61 4.40 -4.47 13.23
CA SER A 61 5.29 -3.31 13.36
C SER A 61 5.56 -2.65 12.00
N PRO A 62 5.31 -1.33 11.85
CA PRO A 62 5.51 -0.62 10.59
C PRO A 62 6.97 -0.61 10.15
N ARG A 63 7.90 -0.68 11.11
CA ARG A 63 9.35 -0.64 10.84
C ARG A 63 9.88 -1.92 10.20
N GLN A 64 9.16 -3.03 10.34
CA GLN A 64 9.53 -4.32 9.75
C GLN A 64 8.72 -4.61 8.49
N SER A 65 7.50 -4.08 8.37
CA SER A 65 6.65 -4.29 7.20
C SER A 65 7.07 -3.44 6.00
N ASP A 66 6.93 -3.99 4.81
CA ASP A 66 7.16 -3.34 3.52
C ASP A 66 5.86 -3.06 2.75
N LEU A 67 4.74 -3.67 3.15
CA LEU A 67 3.43 -3.48 2.54
C LEU A 67 2.43 -2.95 3.57
N MET A 68 1.71 -1.87 3.27
CA MET A 68 0.60 -1.38 4.08
C MET A 68 -0.73 -1.66 3.40
N ILE A 69 -1.59 -2.45 4.05
CA ILE A 69 -2.96 -2.71 3.57
C ILE A 69 -3.92 -1.79 4.34
N VAL A 70 -4.52 -0.83 3.64
CA VAL A 70 -5.52 0.07 4.21
C VAL A 70 -6.89 -0.60 4.10
N ALA A 71 -7.28 -1.32 5.13
CA ALA A 71 -8.49 -2.14 5.17
C ALA A 71 -9.65 -1.43 5.86
N GLY A 72 -10.34 -0.55 5.13
CA GLY A 72 -11.60 0.05 5.55
C GLY A 72 -11.65 1.57 5.47
N THR A 73 -12.61 2.16 6.18
CA THR A 73 -12.90 3.60 6.12
C THR A 73 -11.86 4.43 6.86
N LEU A 74 -11.23 5.39 6.16
CA LEU A 74 -10.31 6.35 6.76
C LEU A 74 -11.07 7.57 7.30
N THR A 75 -11.04 7.78 8.61
CA THR A 75 -11.62 8.98 9.24
C THR A 75 -10.60 10.12 9.33
N ASN A 76 -11.07 11.37 9.41
CA ASN A 76 -10.19 12.54 9.52
C ASN A 76 -9.24 12.45 10.71
N LYS A 77 -9.74 11.93 11.84
CA LYS A 77 -8.95 11.72 13.06
C LYS A 77 -7.84 10.69 12.89
N MET A 78 -8.06 9.68 12.04
CA MET A 78 -7.08 8.61 11.79
C MET A 78 -6.09 8.95 10.66
N ALA A 79 -6.42 9.90 9.79
CA ALA A 79 -5.55 10.37 8.71
C ALA A 79 -4.09 10.69 9.13
N PRO A 80 -3.82 11.45 10.21
CA PRO A 80 -2.45 11.72 10.64
C PRO A 80 -1.72 10.47 11.14
N ALA A 81 -2.43 9.56 11.81
CA ALA A 81 -1.84 8.32 12.29
C ALA A 81 -1.43 7.42 11.12
N LEU A 82 -2.26 7.34 10.07
CA LEU A 82 -1.93 6.64 8.83
C LEU A 82 -0.66 7.21 8.18
N ARG A 83 -0.57 8.54 8.06
CA ARG A 83 0.61 9.18 7.48
C ARG A 83 1.86 8.88 8.29
N LYS A 84 1.77 8.97 9.62
CA LYS A 84 2.89 8.69 10.53
C LYS A 84 3.37 7.24 10.43
N LEU A 85 2.45 6.28 10.26
CA LEU A 85 2.82 4.88 10.07
C LEU A 85 3.53 4.68 8.74
N TYR A 86 3.01 5.27 7.66
CA TYR A 86 3.64 5.21 6.34
C TYR A 86 5.05 5.81 6.34
N ASP A 87 5.24 6.96 7.01
CA ASP A 87 6.55 7.61 7.13
C ASP A 87 7.56 6.80 7.98
N GLN A 88 7.08 5.86 8.81
CA GLN A 88 7.93 4.99 9.64
C GLN A 88 8.33 3.69 8.94
N MET A 89 7.76 3.39 7.77
CA MET A 89 8.09 2.18 7.01
C MET A 89 9.41 2.34 6.24
N PRO A 90 10.25 1.28 6.19
CA PRO A 90 11.47 1.30 5.41
C PRO A 90 11.17 1.29 3.90
N GLU A 91 12.10 1.81 3.10
CA GLU A 91 12.07 1.65 1.64
C GLU A 91 12.63 0.29 1.23
N PRO A 92 12.02 -0.41 0.25
CA PRO A 92 10.85 -0.04 -0.56
C PRO A 92 9.52 -0.36 0.12
N ARG A 93 8.63 0.64 0.22
CA ARG A 93 7.28 0.50 0.81
C ARG A 93 6.18 0.52 -0.25
N TYR A 94 5.13 -0.26 -0.03
CA TYR A 94 3.98 -0.40 -0.93
C TYR A 94 2.67 -0.18 -0.20
N VAL A 95 1.65 0.32 -0.90
CA VAL A 95 0.32 0.52 -0.29
C VAL A 95 -0.78 -0.11 -1.14
N ILE A 96 -1.60 -0.94 -0.52
CA ILE A 96 -2.84 -1.45 -1.12
C ILE A 96 -4.02 -0.75 -0.47
N SER A 97 -4.85 -0.10 -1.28
CA SER A 97 -6.14 0.42 -0.86
C SER A 97 -7.19 -0.69 -0.98
N MET A 98 -7.77 -1.10 0.14
CA MET A 98 -8.73 -2.21 0.20
C MET A 98 -10.14 -1.70 0.51
N GLY A 99 -11.03 -1.89 -0.46
CA GLY A 99 -12.44 -1.57 -0.35
C GLY A 99 -12.81 -0.16 -0.81
N SER A 100 -14.10 0.04 -1.08
CA SER A 100 -14.65 1.27 -1.64
C SER A 100 -14.38 2.48 -0.73
N CYS A 101 -14.40 2.29 0.58
CA CYS A 101 -14.13 3.35 1.55
C CYS A 101 -12.68 3.85 1.50
N ALA A 102 -11.70 2.95 1.38
CA ALA A 102 -10.30 3.33 1.26
C ALA A 102 -9.98 3.92 -0.12
N ASN A 103 -10.63 3.43 -1.19
CA ASN A 103 -10.40 3.91 -2.56
C ASN A 103 -10.88 5.36 -2.76
N GLY A 104 -12.01 5.73 -2.16
CA GLY A 104 -12.61 7.04 -2.44
C GLY A 104 -13.64 7.51 -1.42
N GLY A 105 -13.68 6.96 -0.21
CA GLY A 105 -14.71 7.22 0.79
C GLY A 105 -15.94 6.31 0.69
N GLY A 106 -16.19 5.71 -0.49
CA GLY A 106 -17.18 4.65 -0.68
C GLY A 106 -18.57 5.04 -0.22
N TYR A 107 -19.18 4.20 0.61
CA TYR A 107 -20.51 4.47 1.18
C TYR A 107 -20.55 5.77 2.01
N TYR A 108 -19.42 6.18 2.58
CA TYR A 108 -19.31 7.37 3.43
C TYR A 108 -18.70 8.57 2.70
N HIS A 109 -18.73 8.60 1.37
CA HIS A 109 -18.08 9.67 0.57
C HIS A 109 -18.53 11.09 0.94
N TYR A 110 -19.81 11.27 1.28
CA TYR A 110 -20.39 12.56 1.66
C TYR A 110 -20.41 12.81 3.18
N SER A 111 -19.80 11.92 3.97
CA SER A 111 -19.70 12.12 5.42
C SER A 111 -18.69 13.22 5.76
N TYR A 112 -18.98 13.99 6.81
CA TYR A 112 -18.08 15.03 7.32
C TYR A 112 -16.81 14.47 7.95
N ALA A 113 -16.87 13.24 8.48
CA ALA A 113 -15.80 12.64 9.30
C ALA A 113 -14.84 11.74 8.51
N VAL A 114 -15.03 11.58 7.20
CA VAL A 114 -14.33 10.59 6.37
C VAL A 114 -13.48 11.26 5.30
N VAL A 115 -12.25 10.78 5.15
CA VAL A 115 -11.37 11.17 4.06
C VAL A 115 -11.83 10.48 2.79
N ARG A 116 -12.02 11.26 1.72
CA ARG A 116 -12.48 10.78 0.41
C ARG A 116 -11.35 10.09 -0.37
N GLY A 117 -10.85 8.98 0.18
CA GLY A 117 -9.77 8.16 -0.37
C GLY A 117 -8.47 8.27 0.42
N CYS A 118 -7.79 7.14 0.61
CA CYS A 118 -6.49 7.08 1.27
C CYS A 118 -5.36 7.69 0.41
N ASP A 119 -5.57 7.77 -0.90
CA ASP A 119 -4.70 8.42 -1.90
C ASP A 119 -4.39 9.88 -1.59
N ARG A 120 -5.25 10.55 -0.82
CA ARG A 120 -5.03 11.94 -0.40
C ARG A 120 -3.93 12.08 0.65
N ILE A 121 -3.57 10.99 1.32
CA ILE A 121 -2.64 10.98 2.47
C ILE A 121 -1.36 10.20 2.12
N VAL A 122 -1.50 9.07 1.42
CA VAL A 122 -0.41 8.17 1.06
C VAL A 122 -0.52 7.77 -0.42
N PRO A 123 0.60 7.57 -1.13
CA PRO A 123 0.57 7.05 -2.49
C PRO A 123 0.09 5.59 -2.49
N VAL A 124 -0.89 5.27 -3.33
CA VAL A 124 -1.46 3.93 -3.47
C VAL A 124 -0.92 3.22 -4.71
N ASP A 125 -0.51 1.96 -4.54
CA ASP A 125 0.02 1.15 -5.62
C ASP A 125 -1.04 0.33 -6.35
N ILE A 126 -2.01 -0.21 -5.60
CA ILE A 126 -3.09 -1.07 -6.09
C ILE A 126 -4.37 -0.76 -5.34
N TYR A 127 -5.47 -0.73 -6.10
CA TYR A 127 -6.83 -0.62 -5.59
C TYR A 127 -7.51 -1.97 -5.69
N VAL A 128 -8.06 -2.44 -4.58
CA VAL A 128 -8.90 -3.64 -4.53
C VAL A 128 -10.34 -3.18 -4.30
N PRO A 129 -11.20 -3.17 -5.35
CA PRO A 129 -12.58 -2.73 -5.21
C PRO A 129 -13.45 -3.77 -4.48
N GLY A 130 -14.37 -3.29 -3.64
CA GLY A 130 -15.37 -4.11 -2.93
C GLY A 130 -15.94 -3.44 -1.67
N CYS A 131 -16.98 -4.01 -1.05
CA CYS A 131 -17.59 -3.44 0.16
C CYS A 131 -18.21 -4.51 1.10
N PRO A 132 -17.42 -5.37 1.76
CA PRO A 132 -15.97 -5.55 1.59
C PRO A 132 -15.65 -6.31 0.29
N PRO A 133 -14.44 -6.19 -0.28
CA PRO A 133 -13.99 -7.12 -1.32
C PRO A 133 -14.00 -8.53 -0.77
N THR A 134 -14.08 -9.57 -1.62
CA THR A 134 -13.90 -10.94 -1.16
C THR A 134 -12.43 -11.21 -0.81
N ALA A 135 -12.17 -12.17 0.07
CA ALA A 135 -10.80 -12.55 0.43
C ALA A 135 -9.97 -12.96 -0.80
N GLU A 136 -10.58 -13.64 -1.77
CA GLU A 136 -9.95 -13.99 -3.05
C GLU A 136 -9.55 -12.76 -3.86
N ALA A 137 -10.38 -11.71 -3.88
CA ALA A 137 -10.07 -10.47 -4.56
C ALA A 137 -8.87 -9.74 -3.93
N LEU A 138 -8.73 -9.81 -2.60
CA LEU A 138 -7.54 -9.29 -1.91
C LEU A 138 -6.29 -10.10 -2.27
N VAL A 139 -6.37 -11.44 -2.27
CA VAL A 139 -5.25 -12.31 -2.70
C VAL A 139 -4.84 -11.98 -4.13
N TYR A 140 -5.82 -11.78 -5.03
CA TYR A 140 -5.54 -11.33 -6.40
C TYR A 140 -4.82 -9.98 -6.45
N GLY A 141 -5.24 -9.01 -5.62
CA GLY A 141 -4.56 -7.71 -5.49
C GLY A 141 -3.10 -7.84 -5.06
N ILE A 142 -2.80 -8.75 -4.13
CA ILE A 142 -1.42 -9.04 -3.69
C ILE A 142 -0.61 -9.69 -4.83
N LEU A 143 -1.17 -10.66 -5.55
CA LEU A 143 -0.51 -11.26 -6.72
C LEU A 143 -0.25 -10.24 -7.83
N GLN A 144 -1.17 -9.28 -8.02
CA GLN A 144 -0.97 -8.17 -8.94
C GLN A 144 0.15 -7.24 -8.46
N LEU A 145 0.30 -7.03 -7.14
CA LEU A 145 1.41 -6.28 -6.56
C LEU A 145 2.74 -6.97 -6.84
N GLN A 146 2.82 -8.27 -6.60
CA GLN A 146 4.02 -9.05 -6.91
C GLN A 146 4.42 -8.95 -8.38
N LYS A 147 3.44 -8.96 -9.31
CA LYS A 147 3.69 -8.73 -10.74
C LYS A 147 4.19 -7.31 -11.04
N LYS A 148 3.70 -6.30 -10.31
CA LYS A 148 4.16 -4.90 -10.41
C LYS A 148 5.61 -4.78 -9.93
N ILE A 149 5.96 -5.39 -8.81
CA ILE A 149 7.31 -5.40 -8.23
C ILE A 149 8.32 -6.08 -9.16
N LYS A 150 7.95 -7.23 -9.74
CA LYS A 150 8.80 -7.95 -10.70
C LYS A 150 9.19 -7.15 -11.95
N ARG A 151 8.44 -6.08 -12.28
CA ARG A 151 8.70 -5.23 -13.45
C ARG A 151 9.36 -3.90 -13.08
N GLN A 152 9.61 -3.63 -11.80
CA GLN A 152 10.18 -2.36 -11.37
C GLN A 152 11.70 -2.36 -11.51
N PRO A 153 12.30 -1.29 -12.06
CA PRO A 153 13.75 -1.13 -12.00
C PRO A 153 14.19 -0.93 -10.54
N VAL A 154 15.28 -1.58 -10.12
CA VAL A 154 15.70 -1.62 -8.71
C VAL A 154 16.30 -0.29 -8.26
N PHE A 155 16.95 0.43 -9.18
CA PHE A 155 17.75 1.62 -8.88
C PHE A 155 17.00 2.95 -9.08
N VAL A 156 15.74 2.91 -9.48
CA VAL A 156 14.92 4.12 -9.64
C VAL A 156 14.01 4.26 -8.41
N GLN A 157 14.27 5.29 -7.61
CA GLN A 157 13.38 5.66 -6.50
C GLN A 157 12.05 6.15 -7.08
N ARG A 158 10.94 5.60 -6.57
CA ARG A 158 9.61 6.14 -6.90
C ARG A 158 9.46 7.50 -6.22
N PRO A 159 8.79 8.48 -6.86
CA PRO A 159 8.38 9.68 -6.14
C PRO A 159 7.50 9.28 -4.95
N ASP A 160 7.86 9.72 -3.75
CA ASP A 160 7.16 9.41 -2.50
C ASP A 160 5.86 10.23 -2.31
N GLU A 161 5.59 11.12 -3.26
CA GLU A 161 4.36 11.92 -3.27
C GLU A 161 3.19 11.10 -3.81
N ALA A 162 2.07 11.19 -3.11
CA ALA A 162 0.80 10.80 -3.70
C ALA A 162 0.61 11.55 -5.03
N PRO A 163 0.10 10.93 -6.10
CA PRO A 163 -0.19 11.65 -7.34
C PRO A 163 -1.24 12.76 -7.17
N TYR A 164 -1.98 12.73 -6.04
CA TYR A 164 -2.84 13.79 -5.54
C TYR A 164 -2.26 14.43 -4.27
N ALA A 165 -0.94 14.55 -4.20
CA ALA A 165 -0.27 15.45 -3.28
C ALA A 165 -0.66 16.86 -3.71
N TYR A 166 -1.66 17.35 -3.01
CA TYR A 166 -1.92 18.73 -2.71
C TYR A 166 -0.72 19.65 -3.07
N ALA A 167 -0.86 20.51 -4.09
CA ALA A 167 0.24 21.32 -4.59
C ALA A 167 0.87 22.16 -3.46
N PRO A 168 2.20 22.32 -3.41
CA PRO A 168 2.85 23.14 -2.40
C PRO A 168 2.32 24.59 -2.47
N GLY A 169 1.48 24.97 -1.50
CA GLY A 169 0.94 26.33 -1.35
C GLY A 169 -0.59 26.44 -1.28
N GLU A 170 -1.31 25.37 -1.58
CA GLU A 170 -2.77 25.38 -1.46
C GLU A 170 -3.09 25.07 0.08
N PRO A 171 -4.25 25.38 0.69
CA PRO A 171 -4.59 24.91 2.05
C PRO A 171 -4.88 23.39 2.16
N ARG A 172 -4.00 22.62 2.83
CA ARG A 172 -4.29 21.23 3.24
C ARG A 172 -5.67 21.18 3.91
N PRO A 173 -6.63 20.33 3.47
CA PRO A 173 -8.00 20.33 3.99
C PRO A 173 -8.10 19.92 5.47
N TYR A 174 -6.97 19.56 6.09
CA TYR A 174 -6.78 19.43 7.53
C TYR A 174 -5.36 19.94 7.85
N SER A 175 -5.26 21.24 8.10
CA SER A 175 -4.04 21.84 8.63
C SER A 175 -3.79 21.31 10.05
N LYS A 176 -2.54 21.30 10.52
CA LYS A 176 -2.19 20.82 11.88
C LYS A 176 -3.00 21.54 12.98
N ASP A 177 -3.52 22.73 12.70
CA ASP A 177 -4.34 23.52 13.61
C ASP A 177 -5.79 23.00 13.74
N GLU A 178 -6.34 22.32 12.73
CA GLU A 178 -7.68 21.69 12.76
C GLU A 178 -7.66 20.27 13.35
N MET A 179 -6.47 19.70 13.54
CA MET A 179 -6.28 18.37 14.13
C MET A 179 -6.36 18.38 15.66
N HIS A 180 -6.42 19.57 16.27
CA HIS A 180 -6.56 19.81 17.70
C HIS A 180 -8.00 20.06 18.18
N ILE A 181 -9.00 19.88 17.32
CA ILE A 181 -10.39 19.99 17.73
C ILE A 181 -10.79 18.66 18.39
N GLY A 182 -10.77 18.68 19.72
CA GLY A 182 -11.23 17.61 20.62
C GLY A 182 -12.70 17.28 20.46
#